data_AF-A0A0C9QVD0-F1
#
_entry.id   AF-A0A0C9QVD0-F1
#
_cell.length_a   1.000
_cell.length_b   1.000
_cell.length_c   1.000
_cell.angle_alpha   90.00
_cell.angle_beta   90.00
_cell.angle_gamma   90.00
#
_symmetry.space_group_name_H-M   'P 1'
#
loop_
_entity.id
_entity.type
_entity.pdbx_description
1 polymer ?
#
loop_
_entity_poly.entity_id
_entity_poly.type
_entity_poly.pdbx_seq_one_letter_code
_entity_poly.pdbx_strand_id
1 'polypeptide(L)'
;MVLSRKSNRSLRNHCLARISVVWCIFILFGLLAFSTTWHLVSDKFRVISETKTIAGDNLEPTPWHHFPRKSFSSSGYARASQIFQCYLTCTSPLGLIRSYIGTNVPIENSTRSCPAFFQWIHEDLAPWKSRGITVADVRAAKEFAAFRVVIVGCRLYLDLYYDCVQSRMMFTVWGLLQLLDRYPGMVPDVDIMFDCMDRPKIQRSKYRKPNSSPPPLFRYCSNTNHFDIPFPDWSFWGWPEVNLGPWDEEFKSIKEGSKAVKWTDRKPIAYWKGNPYVASPLRTKLLECNSSSTWGAEILQQNWIEEANAGYEQSKLANQCKNRFKIYTEGFAWSVSFKYILSCDSPVLVATLEYYDFFTRGLMPQENYWPVRSKNLCPSIKFAVDWGNSHPAEAQSIGKGGQRYMQQLKMDNVYDYMFHLLSEYSKLQKFRPQVPDTAQEVCKRSVLCLADPKDKVFLERSTPKTATHSQPCFLDRPNRNLFKQWTEKKTMVIKDIENMETMAQTQKTENIPQDNRVADRNRRMQNSNSEDVAPPKKKKKNSRTKRKEEMPRGKEVEVKPGSKRTTENKDRN
;
A
#
# COMPACT_ATOMS: atom_id res chain seq x y z
N MET A 1 -82.55 51.74 -33.48
CA MET A 1 -81.60 51.36 -32.40
C MET A 1 -80.89 50.03 -32.74
N VAL A 2 -80.26 49.87 -33.92
CA VAL A 2 -79.44 48.67 -34.28
C VAL A 2 -78.33 49.07 -35.27
N LEU A 3 -77.50 50.07 -34.96
CA LEU A 3 -76.31 50.40 -35.78
C LEU A 3 -75.20 51.02 -34.93
N SER A 4 -74.77 50.33 -33.86
CA SER A 4 -73.54 50.67 -33.14
C SER A 4 -73.02 49.50 -32.30
N ARG A 5 -72.79 48.33 -32.92
CA ARG A 5 -72.14 47.18 -32.25
C ARG A 5 -71.18 46.36 -33.12
N LYS A 6 -71.07 46.61 -34.44
CA LYS A 6 -70.20 45.79 -35.32
C LYS A 6 -68.80 46.35 -35.58
N SER A 7 -68.57 47.67 -35.50
CA SER A 7 -67.24 48.26 -35.80
C SER A 7 -66.20 48.11 -34.67
N ASN A 8 -66.64 48.15 -33.40
CA ASN A 8 -65.72 48.07 -32.26
C ASN A 8 -65.22 46.65 -31.90
N ARG A 9 -65.73 45.60 -32.57
CA ARG A 9 -65.26 44.21 -32.39
C ARG A 9 -64.05 43.88 -33.27
N SER A 10 -63.94 44.46 -34.47
CA SER A 10 -62.86 44.14 -35.42
C SER A 10 -61.52 44.76 -35.02
N LEU A 11 -61.49 46.04 -34.62
CA LEU A 11 -60.25 46.71 -34.17
C LEU A 11 -59.73 46.12 -32.85
N ARG A 12 -60.65 45.77 -31.92
CA ARG A 12 -60.32 45.12 -30.65
C ARG A 12 -59.75 43.71 -30.85
N ASN A 13 -60.26 42.96 -31.83
CA ASN A 13 -59.75 41.63 -32.18
C ASN A 13 -58.36 41.69 -32.84
N HIS A 14 -58.07 42.68 -33.69
CA HIS A 14 -56.72 42.85 -34.26
C HIS A 14 -55.67 43.30 -33.24
N CYS A 15 -56.04 44.15 -32.28
CA CYS A 15 -55.15 44.56 -31.20
C CYS A 15 -54.89 43.42 -30.20
N LEU A 16 -55.92 42.66 -29.82
CA LEU A 16 -55.80 41.45 -28.99
C LEU A 16 -55.00 40.33 -29.69
N ALA A 17 -55.16 40.15 -31.00
CA ALA A 17 -54.38 39.18 -31.78
C ALA A 17 -52.89 39.56 -31.86
N ARG A 18 -52.55 40.84 -32.05
CA ARG A 18 -51.14 41.31 -32.04
C ARG A 18 -50.50 41.19 -30.65
N ILE A 19 -51.24 41.50 -29.59
CA ILE A 19 -50.80 41.29 -28.21
C ILE A 19 -50.59 39.78 -27.96
N SER A 20 -51.50 38.93 -28.43
CA SER A 20 -51.37 37.47 -28.32
C SER A 20 -50.14 36.92 -29.04
N VAL A 21 -49.79 37.41 -30.23
CA VAL A 21 -48.60 36.98 -30.96
C VAL A 21 -47.32 37.39 -30.23
N VAL A 22 -47.26 38.61 -29.69
CA VAL A 22 -46.11 39.09 -28.91
C VAL A 22 -45.93 38.28 -27.63
N TRP A 23 -47.02 37.95 -26.91
CA TRP A 23 -46.98 37.07 -25.74
C TRP A 23 -46.55 35.64 -26.09
N CYS A 24 -47.01 35.07 -27.21
CA CYS A 24 -46.54 33.76 -27.68
C CYS A 24 -45.03 33.77 -27.99
N ILE A 25 -44.51 34.86 -28.58
CA ILE A 25 -43.08 35.02 -28.85
C ILE A 25 -42.29 35.09 -27.53
N PHE A 26 -42.74 35.86 -26.54
CA PHE A 26 -42.09 35.92 -25.22
C PHE A 26 -42.13 34.58 -24.47
N ILE A 27 -43.23 33.84 -24.55
CA ILE A 27 -43.32 32.48 -23.97
C ILE A 27 -42.36 31.54 -24.69
N LEU A 28 -42.28 31.58 -26.02
CA LEU A 28 -41.34 30.76 -26.79
C LEU A 28 -39.88 31.09 -26.42
N PHE A 29 -39.53 32.37 -26.33
CA PHE A 29 -38.20 32.80 -25.87
C PHE A 29 -37.93 32.36 -24.43
N GLY A 30 -38.90 32.47 -23.53
CA GLY A 30 -38.79 32.00 -22.15
C GLY A 30 -38.59 30.48 -22.05
N LEU A 31 -39.31 29.70 -22.85
CA LEU A 31 -39.16 28.25 -22.93
C LEU A 31 -37.82 27.84 -23.57
N LEU A 32 -37.35 28.57 -24.59
CA LEU A 32 -36.03 28.34 -25.20
C LEU A 32 -34.90 28.70 -24.23
N ALA A 33 -35.02 29.81 -23.50
CA ALA A 33 -34.07 30.21 -22.46
C ALA A 33 -34.07 29.22 -21.29
N PHE A 34 -35.24 28.75 -20.84
CA PHE A 34 -35.36 27.72 -19.81
C PHE A 34 -34.78 26.38 -20.29
N SER A 35 -35.09 25.96 -21.52
CA SER A 35 -34.57 24.72 -22.11
C SER A 35 -33.04 24.77 -22.24
N THR A 36 -32.48 25.84 -22.77
CA THR A 36 -31.02 25.99 -22.91
C THR A 36 -30.31 26.06 -21.56
N THR A 37 -30.85 26.79 -20.59
CA THR A 37 -30.29 26.83 -19.22
C THR A 37 -30.43 25.48 -18.51
N TRP A 38 -31.57 24.79 -18.66
CA TRP A 38 -31.79 23.44 -18.14
C TRP A 38 -30.81 22.44 -18.76
N HIS A 39 -30.61 22.48 -20.08
CA HIS A 39 -29.62 21.65 -20.76
C HIS A 39 -28.21 21.92 -20.24
N LEU A 40 -27.78 23.18 -20.14
CA LEU A 40 -26.47 23.55 -19.59
C LEU A 40 -26.28 23.11 -18.13
N VAL A 41 -27.30 23.26 -17.29
CA VAL A 41 -27.27 22.82 -15.89
C VAL A 41 -27.25 21.29 -15.82
N SER A 42 -28.05 20.60 -16.63
CA SER A 42 -28.12 19.14 -16.67
C SER A 42 -26.81 18.52 -17.17
N ASP A 43 -26.16 19.12 -18.17
CA ASP A 43 -24.87 18.67 -18.68
C ASP A 43 -23.76 18.92 -17.66
N LYS A 44 -23.70 20.11 -17.06
CA LYS A 44 -22.75 20.37 -15.96
C LYS A 44 -22.96 19.41 -14.80
N PHE A 45 -24.21 19.17 -14.43
CA PHE A 45 -24.56 18.25 -13.37
C PHE A 45 -24.12 16.83 -13.68
N ARG A 46 -24.37 16.34 -14.91
CA ARG A 46 -23.94 15.03 -15.38
C ARG A 46 -22.42 14.89 -15.32
N VAL A 47 -21.69 15.86 -15.86
CA VAL A 47 -20.21 15.89 -15.81
C VAL A 47 -19.69 15.80 -14.37
N ILE A 48 -20.29 16.56 -13.45
CA ILE A 48 -19.90 16.53 -12.04
C ILE A 48 -20.24 15.19 -11.40
N SER A 49 -21.41 14.62 -11.70
CA SER A 49 -21.85 13.33 -11.15
C SER A 49 -20.99 12.16 -11.64
N GLU A 50 -20.36 12.27 -12.81
CA GLU A 50 -19.44 11.29 -13.41
C GLU A 50 -17.97 11.61 -13.10
N THR A 51 -17.70 12.69 -12.36
CA THR A 51 -16.33 13.10 -12.02
C THR A 51 -15.68 12.06 -11.12
N LYS A 52 -14.52 11.56 -11.56
CA LYS A 52 -13.69 10.66 -10.77
C LYS A 52 -13.01 11.43 -9.65
N THR A 53 -12.95 10.86 -8.45
CA THR A 53 -12.33 11.52 -7.30
C THR A 53 -11.29 10.62 -6.65
N ILE A 54 -10.39 11.26 -5.90
CA ILE A 54 -9.43 10.57 -5.04
C ILE A 54 -10.09 9.72 -3.93
N ALA A 55 -11.34 10.01 -3.58
CA ALA A 55 -12.09 9.20 -2.63
C ALA A 55 -12.54 7.86 -3.24
N GLY A 56 -12.53 7.72 -4.57
CA GLY A 56 -12.99 6.52 -5.27
C GLY A 56 -14.33 6.68 -5.98
N ASP A 57 -14.92 7.89 -6.01
CA ASP A 57 -16.17 8.13 -6.74
C ASP A 57 -15.96 7.84 -8.24
N ASN A 58 -16.92 7.13 -8.85
CA ASN A 58 -16.91 6.78 -10.27
C ASN A 58 -15.66 6.02 -10.75
N LEU A 59 -15.00 5.31 -9.83
CA LEU A 59 -13.85 4.47 -10.12
C LEU A 59 -14.16 3.00 -9.93
N GLU A 60 -13.71 2.22 -10.89
CA GLU A 60 -13.71 0.75 -10.80
C GLU A 60 -12.50 0.26 -10.03
N PRO A 61 -12.61 -0.84 -9.28
CA PRO A 61 -11.44 -1.54 -8.74
C PRO A 61 -10.45 -1.89 -9.86
N THR A 62 -9.16 -1.93 -9.54
CA THR A 62 -8.15 -2.36 -10.53
C THR A 62 -8.47 -3.75 -11.08
N PRO A 63 -8.32 -4.00 -12.39
CA PRO A 63 -8.60 -5.31 -12.99
C PRO A 63 -7.73 -6.46 -12.45
N TRP A 64 -6.57 -6.15 -11.87
CA TRP A 64 -5.62 -7.13 -11.34
C TRP A 64 -5.75 -7.39 -9.84
N HIS A 65 -6.63 -6.67 -9.14
CA HIS A 65 -6.89 -6.89 -7.73
C HIS A 65 -8.33 -6.50 -7.40
N HIS A 66 -9.17 -7.51 -7.18
CA HIS A 66 -10.58 -7.31 -6.89
C HIS A 66 -10.80 -6.96 -5.41
N PHE A 67 -11.57 -5.91 -5.17
CA PHE A 67 -12.06 -5.51 -3.85
C PHE A 67 -13.44 -4.87 -4.01
N PRO A 68 -14.26 -4.82 -2.93
CA PRO A 68 -15.58 -4.21 -2.99
C PRO A 68 -15.51 -2.73 -3.38
N ARG A 69 -16.43 -2.28 -4.22
CA ARG A 69 -16.59 -0.86 -4.53
C ARG A 69 -16.99 -0.09 -3.27
N LYS A 70 -16.50 1.14 -3.16
CA LYS A 70 -16.94 2.06 -2.11
C LYS A 70 -18.41 2.43 -2.34
N SER A 71 -19.19 2.37 -1.27
CA SER A 71 -20.58 2.80 -1.26
C SER A 71 -20.65 4.18 -0.63
N PHE A 72 -21.19 5.15 -1.36
CA PHE A 72 -21.38 6.52 -0.88
C PHE A 72 -22.84 6.72 -0.47
N SER A 73 -23.06 7.26 0.74
CA SER A 73 -24.40 7.34 1.36
C SER A 73 -25.26 8.52 0.85
N SER A 74 -24.66 9.52 0.22
CA SER A 74 -25.32 10.74 -0.23
C SER A 74 -26.06 10.58 -1.56
N SER A 75 -27.16 11.32 -1.75
CA SER A 75 -27.84 11.41 -3.04
C SER A 75 -26.91 11.94 -4.13
N GLY A 76 -27.12 11.51 -5.38
CA GLY A 76 -26.24 11.89 -6.51
C GLY A 76 -26.06 13.40 -6.68
N TYR A 77 -27.08 14.20 -6.35
CA TYR A 77 -26.99 15.66 -6.44
C TYR A 77 -26.15 16.28 -5.33
N ALA A 78 -26.36 15.87 -4.08
CA ALA A 78 -25.58 16.37 -2.96
C ALA A 78 -24.10 16.01 -3.12
N ARG A 79 -23.81 14.78 -3.59
CA ARG A 79 -22.44 14.33 -3.83
C ARG A 79 -21.76 15.09 -4.94
N ALA A 80 -22.43 15.25 -6.09
CA ALA A 80 -21.91 16.02 -7.21
C ALA A 80 -21.59 17.46 -6.78
N SER A 81 -22.52 18.14 -6.12
CA SER A 81 -22.31 19.49 -5.59
C SER A 81 -21.08 19.58 -4.67
N GLN A 82 -20.93 18.62 -3.75
CA GLN A 82 -19.76 18.55 -2.87
C GLN A 82 -18.45 18.40 -3.65
N ILE A 83 -18.39 17.46 -4.61
CA ILE A 83 -17.20 17.22 -5.42
C ILE A 83 -16.76 18.51 -6.13
N PHE A 84 -17.71 19.19 -6.77
CA PHE A 84 -17.43 20.45 -7.45
C PHE A 84 -16.89 21.52 -6.50
N GLN A 85 -17.51 21.70 -5.34
CA GLN A 85 -17.05 22.64 -4.31
C GLN A 85 -15.63 22.31 -3.83
N CYS A 86 -15.31 21.04 -3.63
CA CYS A 86 -14.00 20.61 -3.17
C CYS A 86 -12.88 21.00 -4.16
N TYR A 87 -13.07 20.81 -5.47
CA TYR A 87 -12.03 21.13 -6.45
C TYR A 87 -11.86 22.64 -6.69
N LEU A 88 -12.92 23.43 -6.55
CA LEU A 88 -12.82 24.90 -6.58
C LEU A 88 -11.92 25.47 -5.47
N THR A 89 -11.65 24.70 -4.41
CA THR A 89 -10.76 25.17 -3.32
C THR A 89 -9.30 25.30 -3.73
N CYS A 90 -8.88 24.67 -4.84
CA CYS A 90 -7.49 24.71 -5.31
C CYS A 90 -7.18 25.98 -6.13
N THR A 91 -8.19 26.62 -6.73
CA THR A 91 -8.05 27.84 -7.54
C THR A 91 -8.21 29.13 -6.74
N SER A 92 -8.40 29.05 -5.42
CA SER A 92 -8.62 30.22 -4.57
C SER A 92 -7.39 31.16 -4.52
N PRO A 93 -7.56 32.50 -4.61
CA PRO A 93 -6.47 33.49 -4.65
C PRO A 93 -5.45 33.40 -3.50
N LEU A 94 -5.88 32.94 -2.32
CA LEU A 94 -5.02 32.70 -1.16
C LEU A 94 -3.96 31.60 -1.37
N GLY A 95 -4.18 30.66 -2.30
CA GLY A 95 -3.18 29.66 -2.68
C GLY A 95 -2.06 30.23 -3.56
N LEU A 96 -2.41 31.17 -4.44
CA LEU A 96 -1.46 31.90 -5.30
C LEU A 96 -0.53 32.82 -4.51
N ILE A 97 -1.02 33.42 -3.43
CA ILE A 97 -0.23 34.31 -2.57
C ILE A 97 0.87 33.54 -1.82
N ARG A 98 0.62 32.29 -1.40
CA ARG A 98 1.63 31.48 -0.69
C ARG A 98 2.72 30.93 -1.62
N SER A 99 2.44 30.75 -2.91
CA SER A 99 3.46 30.41 -3.91
C SER A 99 4.33 31.60 -4.33
N TYR A 100 3.88 32.85 -4.09
CA TYR A 100 4.56 34.07 -4.54
C TYR A 100 5.26 34.83 -3.40
N ILE A 101 4.71 34.78 -2.18
CA ILE A 101 5.41 35.23 -0.98
C ILE A 101 6.40 34.11 -0.63
N GLY A 102 7.61 34.21 -1.19
CA GLY A 102 8.79 33.61 -0.59
C GLY A 102 8.82 34.07 0.86
N THR A 103 8.36 33.21 1.77
CA THR A 103 8.42 33.51 3.18
C THR A 103 9.90 33.73 3.49
N ASN A 104 10.24 34.88 4.07
CA ASN A 104 11.56 35.17 4.65
C ASN A 104 11.87 34.23 5.84
N VAL A 105 11.57 32.94 5.70
CA VAL A 105 11.95 31.89 6.62
C VAL A 105 13.39 31.54 6.25
N PRO A 106 14.34 31.65 7.19
CA PRO A 106 15.71 31.22 6.96
C PRO A 106 15.68 29.77 6.46
N ILE A 107 16.14 29.56 5.24
CA ILE A 107 16.37 28.21 4.72
C ILE A 107 17.55 27.66 5.53
N GLU A 108 17.28 26.69 6.40
CA GLU A 108 18.37 25.98 7.06
C GLU A 108 19.13 25.15 6.02
N ASN A 109 20.39 25.51 5.79
CA ASN A 109 21.30 24.73 4.96
C ASN A 109 21.54 23.38 5.62
N SER A 110 21.14 22.31 4.94
CA SER A 110 21.42 20.95 5.40
C SER A 110 22.85 20.59 5.02
N THR A 111 23.71 20.42 6.02
CA THR A 111 25.06 19.84 5.86
C THR A 111 25.05 18.32 6.01
N ARG A 112 23.86 17.71 6.12
CA ARG A 112 23.70 16.29 6.46
C ARG A 112 23.59 15.43 5.21
N SER A 113 24.44 14.40 5.12
CA SER A 113 24.27 13.34 4.12
C SER A 113 22.96 12.56 4.36
N CYS A 114 22.33 12.14 3.27
CA CYS A 114 21.16 11.28 3.32
C CYS A 114 21.50 9.91 3.94
N PRO A 115 20.51 9.21 4.53
CA PRO A 115 20.69 7.82 4.94
C PRO A 115 21.22 6.97 3.79
N ALA A 116 22.16 6.06 4.09
CA ALA A 116 22.87 5.29 3.07
C ALA A 116 21.94 4.48 2.15
N PHE A 117 20.76 4.05 2.63
CA PHE A 117 19.79 3.29 1.82
C PHE A 117 19.22 4.11 0.66
N PHE A 118 19.32 5.45 0.67
CA PHE A 118 18.91 6.30 -0.45
C PHE A 118 19.68 5.99 -1.73
N GLN A 119 20.88 5.41 -1.61
CA GLN A 119 21.66 4.97 -2.75
C GLN A 119 20.84 4.06 -3.68
N TRP A 120 19.91 3.25 -3.15
CA TRP A 120 19.06 2.38 -3.94
C TRP A 120 18.19 3.10 -5.00
N ILE A 121 17.93 4.41 -4.84
CA ILE A 121 17.27 5.23 -5.88
C ILE A 121 18.00 5.09 -7.22
N HIS A 122 19.33 5.11 -7.20
CA HIS A 122 20.14 5.02 -8.41
C HIS A 122 19.97 3.69 -9.13
N GLU A 123 19.77 2.59 -8.40
CA GLU A 123 19.58 1.26 -8.99
C GLU A 123 18.14 0.98 -9.39
N ASP A 124 17.17 1.55 -8.68
CA ASP A 124 15.77 1.49 -9.07
C ASP A 124 15.56 2.24 -10.39
N LEU A 125 16.27 3.34 -10.60
CA LEU A 125 16.19 4.15 -11.82
C LEU A 125 17.21 3.77 -12.92
N ALA A 126 18.16 2.88 -12.62
CA ALA A 126 19.18 2.42 -13.55
C ALA A 126 18.66 1.93 -14.92
N PRO A 127 17.49 1.25 -15.02
CA PRO A 127 16.97 0.77 -16.31
C PRO A 127 16.76 1.88 -17.35
N TRP A 128 16.54 3.12 -16.92
CA TRP A 128 16.28 4.25 -17.81
C TRP A 128 17.46 5.20 -17.94
N LYS A 129 18.60 4.92 -17.29
CA LYS A 129 19.73 5.86 -17.20
C LYS A 129 20.36 6.23 -18.55
N SER A 130 20.47 5.28 -19.48
CA SER A 130 21.13 5.49 -20.78
C SER A 130 20.20 6.12 -21.81
N ARG A 131 18.99 5.57 -21.98
CA ARG A 131 18.01 6.01 -22.99
C ARG A 131 17.14 7.18 -22.53
N GLY A 132 16.94 7.31 -21.22
CA GLY A 132 15.91 8.17 -20.64
C GLY A 132 14.50 7.58 -20.74
N ILE A 133 13.53 8.37 -20.29
CA ILE A 133 12.10 8.06 -20.25
C ILE A 133 11.39 8.96 -21.26
N THR A 134 10.70 8.36 -22.23
CA THR A 134 9.88 9.07 -23.21
C THR A 134 8.42 9.13 -22.78
N VAL A 135 7.64 10.02 -23.39
CA VAL A 135 6.18 10.07 -23.18
C VAL A 135 5.53 8.72 -23.49
N ALA A 136 6.04 7.99 -24.49
CA ALA A 136 5.54 6.67 -24.86
C ALA A 136 5.75 5.64 -23.73
N ASP A 137 6.86 5.72 -23.00
CA ASP A 137 7.14 4.81 -21.87
C ASP A 137 6.17 5.07 -20.72
N VAL A 138 5.92 6.35 -20.38
CA VAL A 138 4.95 6.74 -19.35
C VAL A 138 3.54 6.31 -19.76
N ARG A 139 3.14 6.53 -21.01
CA ARG A 139 1.85 6.06 -21.53
C ARG A 139 1.72 4.53 -21.51
N ALA A 140 2.78 3.80 -21.82
CA ALA A 140 2.79 2.34 -21.74
C ALA A 140 2.59 1.84 -20.30
N ALA A 141 3.05 2.57 -19.29
CA ALA A 141 2.83 2.23 -17.89
C ALA A 141 1.35 2.34 -17.45
N LYS A 142 0.49 3.06 -18.21
CA LYS A 142 -0.95 3.18 -17.93
C LYS A 142 -1.66 1.83 -17.83
N GLU A 143 -1.23 0.82 -18.59
CA GLU A 143 -1.79 -0.54 -18.55
C GLU A 143 -1.76 -1.14 -17.13
N PHE A 144 -0.80 -0.71 -16.31
CA PHE A 144 -0.54 -1.25 -14.98
C PHE A 144 -0.81 -0.26 -13.85
N ALA A 145 -1.31 0.94 -14.16
CA ALA A 145 -1.44 2.04 -13.21
C ALA A 145 -2.90 2.23 -12.76
N ALA A 146 -3.08 2.55 -11.47
CA ALA A 146 -4.37 2.99 -10.95
C ALA A 146 -4.61 4.48 -11.23
N PHE A 147 -3.54 5.28 -11.24
CA PHE A 147 -3.61 6.72 -11.52
C PHE A 147 -2.27 7.25 -12.03
N ARG A 148 -2.31 8.39 -12.71
CA ARG A 148 -1.14 9.16 -13.12
C ARG A 148 -1.03 10.41 -12.26
N VAL A 149 0.18 10.74 -11.86
CA VAL A 149 0.51 11.93 -11.08
C VAL A 149 1.37 12.83 -11.95
N VAL A 150 0.94 14.07 -12.10
CA VAL A 150 1.69 15.11 -12.81
C VAL A 150 1.91 16.28 -11.87
N ILE A 151 3.18 16.63 -11.64
CA ILE A 151 3.56 17.84 -10.93
C ILE A 151 4.09 18.82 -11.98
N VAL A 152 3.46 19.98 -12.09
CA VAL A 152 3.91 21.05 -13.00
C VAL A 152 3.76 22.39 -12.27
N GLY A 153 4.83 23.18 -12.21
CA GLY A 153 4.79 24.51 -11.59
C GLY A 153 4.39 24.45 -10.12
N CYS A 154 4.91 23.48 -9.37
CA CYS A 154 4.59 23.21 -7.95
C CYS A 154 3.13 22.88 -7.65
N ARG A 155 2.34 22.52 -8.67
CA ARG A 155 0.94 22.07 -8.52
C ARG A 155 0.83 20.59 -8.84
N LEU A 156 -0.07 19.91 -8.13
CA LEU A 156 -0.29 18.47 -8.25
C LEU A 156 -1.57 18.21 -9.04
N TYR A 157 -1.47 17.36 -10.05
CA TYR A 157 -2.60 16.95 -10.90
C TYR A 157 -2.70 15.42 -10.94
N LEU A 158 -3.92 14.89 -10.89
CA LEU A 158 -4.20 13.46 -10.94
C LEU A 158 -5.10 13.11 -12.13
N ASP A 159 -4.70 12.12 -12.90
CA ASP A 159 -5.55 11.47 -13.91
C ASP A 159 -5.89 10.06 -13.40
N LEU A 160 -7.16 9.84 -13.09
CA LEU A 160 -7.63 8.67 -12.32
C LEU A 160 -8.19 7.58 -13.25
N TYR A 161 -7.65 6.36 -13.13
CA TYR A 161 -8.04 5.23 -13.96
C TYR A 161 -8.88 4.22 -13.19
N TYR A 162 -8.40 3.82 -12.02
CA TYR A 162 -9.01 2.82 -11.14
C TYR A 162 -8.93 3.25 -9.68
N ASP A 163 -9.82 2.72 -8.85
CA ASP A 163 -9.78 2.91 -7.40
C ASP A 163 -8.65 2.08 -6.79
N CYS A 164 -8.26 2.46 -5.58
CA CYS A 164 -7.34 1.75 -4.74
C CYS A 164 -8.07 1.02 -3.62
N VAL A 165 -7.53 -0.13 -3.19
CA VAL A 165 -7.98 -0.77 -1.94
C VAL A 165 -7.87 0.27 -0.83
N GLN A 166 -8.93 0.43 -0.03
CA GLN A 166 -8.91 1.29 1.16
C GLN A 166 -8.55 2.77 0.80
N SER A 167 -8.08 3.52 1.77
CA SER A 167 -7.68 4.92 1.69
C SER A 167 -6.29 5.16 1.03
N ARG A 168 -5.69 4.11 0.44
CA ARG A 168 -4.31 4.13 -0.04
C ARG A 168 -3.99 5.25 -1.03
N MET A 169 -4.88 5.49 -2.00
CA MET A 169 -4.68 6.58 -2.98
C MET A 169 -4.62 7.93 -2.27
N MET A 170 -5.58 8.18 -1.38
CA MET A 170 -5.75 9.43 -0.67
C MET A 170 -4.53 9.78 0.17
N PHE A 171 -4.02 8.83 0.95
CA PHE A 171 -2.87 9.04 1.82
C PHE A 171 -1.55 9.13 1.05
N THR A 172 -1.40 8.45 -0.08
CA THR A 172 -0.23 8.60 -0.97
C THR A 172 -0.17 9.99 -1.61
N VAL A 173 -1.30 10.47 -2.12
CA VAL A 173 -1.40 11.82 -2.68
C VAL A 173 -1.25 12.89 -1.59
N TRP A 174 -1.80 12.64 -0.40
CA TRP A 174 -1.56 13.50 0.76
C TRP A 174 -0.07 13.66 1.02
N GLY A 175 0.68 12.55 1.00
CA GLY A 175 2.13 12.59 1.12
C GLY A 175 2.83 13.47 0.08
N LEU A 176 2.41 13.39 -1.19
CA LEU A 176 2.93 14.25 -2.25
C LEU A 176 2.59 15.73 -2.03
N LEU A 177 1.41 16.04 -1.52
CA LEU A 177 1.04 17.42 -1.17
C LEU A 177 1.88 17.96 0.00
N GLN A 178 2.15 17.13 1.01
CA GLN A 178 3.02 17.51 2.11
C GLN A 178 4.48 17.70 1.65
N LEU A 179 4.93 16.90 0.67
CA LEU A 179 6.24 17.08 0.03
C LEU A 179 6.34 18.46 -0.65
N LEU A 180 5.31 18.86 -1.41
CA LEU A 180 5.26 20.17 -2.08
C LEU A 180 5.28 21.33 -1.08
N ASP A 181 4.55 21.20 0.03
CA ASP A 181 4.56 22.19 1.12
C ASP A 181 5.92 22.26 1.83
N ARG A 182 6.63 21.13 1.92
CA ARG A 182 7.93 21.05 2.60
C ARG A 182 9.06 21.65 1.77
N TYR A 183 9.08 21.40 0.47
CA TYR A 183 10.09 21.91 -0.46
C TYR A 183 9.47 22.80 -1.55
N PRO A 184 8.88 23.95 -1.18
CA PRO A 184 8.19 24.83 -2.12
C PRO A 184 9.16 25.34 -3.18
N GLY A 185 8.79 25.23 -4.46
CA GLY A 185 9.64 25.65 -5.57
C GLY A 185 10.76 24.69 -5.95
N MET A 186 11.03 23.65 -5.15
CA MET A 186 12.17 22.75 -5.35
C MET A 186 11.80 21.41 -5.98
N VAL A 187 10.56 20.93 -5.77
CA VAL A 187 10.09 19.68 -6.40
C VAL A 187 9.96 19.92 -7.91
N PRO A 188 10.66 19.15 -8.76
CA PRO A 188 10.67 19.41 -10.19
C PRO A 188 9.37 19.01 -10.87
N ASP A 189 9.17 19.55 -12.08
CA ASP A 189 8.11 19.07 -12.95
C ASP A 189 8.33 17.58 -13.26
N VAL A 190 7.34 16.73 -12.96
CA VAL A 190 7.46 15.27 -13.07
C VAL A 190 6.13 14.63 -13.50
N ASP A 191 6.21 13.53 -14.25
CA ASP A 191 5.08 12.82 -14.83
C ASP A 191 5.23 11.31 -14.60
N ILE A 192 4.47 10.76 -13.64
CA ILE A 192 4.63 9.39 -13.17
C ILE A 192 3.32 8.61 -13.23
N MET A 193 3.44 7.31 -13.49
CA MET A 193 2.35 6.34 -13.35
C MET A 193 2.48 5.62 -12.01
N PHE A 194 1.38 5.49 -11.28
CA PHE A 194 1.36 4.90 -9.94
C PHE A 194 0.35 3.76 -9.86
N ASP A 195 0.72 2.66 -9.21
CA ASP A 195 -0.23 1.65 -8.77
C ASP A 195 -0.10 1.35 -7.28
N CYS A 196 -1.26 1.29 -6.64
CA CYS A 196 -1.44 1.27 -5.19
C CYS A 196 -1.73 -0.14 -4.64
N MET A 197 -1.55 -1.17 -5.45
CA MET A 197 -1.76 -2.58 -5.06
C MET A 197 -0.47 -3.23 -4.54
N ASP A 198 -0.60 -4.42 -3.96
CA ASP A 198 0.48 -5.04 -3.19
C ASP A 198 1.62 -5.65 -4.04
N ARG A 199 1.33 -6.25 -5.20
CA ARG A 199 2.36 -7.01 -5.95
C ARG A 199 2.99 -6.18 -7.06
N PRO A 200 4.32 -6.25 -7.27
CA PRO A 200 4.97 -5.63 -8.42
C PRO A 200 4.47 -6.24 -9.73
N LYS A 201 4.59 -5.49 -10.83
CA LYS A 201 3.95 -5.80 -12.12
C LYS A 201 4.92 -5.88 -13.29
N ILE A 202 5.98 -5.06 -13.30
CA ILE A 202 6.86 -4.92 -14.46
C ILE A 202 7.95 -6.00 -14.44
N GLN A 203 7.61 -7.18 -14.94
CA GLN A 203 8.50 -8.33 -14.97
C GLN A 203 9.74 -8.12 -15.85
N ARG A 204 10.93 -8.30 -15.26
CA ARG A 204 12.22 -8.13 -15.97
C ARG A 204 12.37 -9.06 -17.16
N SER A 205 11.82 -10.27 -17.09
CA SER A 205 11.87 -11.26 -18.17
C SER A 205 11.23 -10.77 -19.48
N LYS A 206 10.27 -9.84 -19.42
CA LYS A 206 9.57 -9.31 -20.59
C LYS A 206 10.36 -8.24 -21.36
N TYR A 207 11.37 -7.64 -20.74
CA TYR A 207 12.14 -6.51 -21.31
C TYR A 207 13.63 -6.84 -21.51
N ARG A 208 13.94 -8.10 -21.81
CA ARG A 208 15.32 -8.57 -22.05
C ARG A 208 15.89 -8.19 -23.42
N LYS A 209 15.04 -7.79 -24.37
CA LYS A 209 15.47 -7.49 -25.74
C LYS A 209 16.27 -6.19 -25.77
N PRO A 210 17.31 -6.10 -26.64
CA PRO A 210 17.96 -4.83 -26.94
C PRO A 210 16.90 -3.79 -27.36
N ASN A 211 17.02 -2.56 -26.85
CA ASN A 211 16.07 -1.45 -27.06
C ASN A 211 14.68 -1.60 -26.43
N SER A 212 14.40 -2.67 -25.68
CA SER A 212 13.20 -2.77 -24.86
C SER A 212 13.39 -1.98 -23.59
N SER A 213 12.58 -0.93 -23.38
CA SER A 213 12.55 -0.22 -22.11
C SER A 213 11.36 -0.67 -21.28
N PRO A 214 11.55 -0.97 -19.99
CA PRO A 214 10.41 -1.20 -19.11
C PRO A 214 9.59 0.09 -18.97
N PRO A 215 8.25 0.00 -18.86
CA PRO A 215 7.41 1.10 -18.46
C PRO A 215 7.73 1.51 -17.01
N PRO A 216 7.97 2.81 -16.71
CA PRO A 216 8.23 3.26 -15.34
C PRO A 216 6.93 3.28 -14.53
N LEU A 217 6.84 2.40 -13.53
CA LEU A 217 5.68 2.28 -12.65
C LEU A 217 6.11 2.43 -11.20
N PHE A 218 5.56 3.42 -10.51
CA PHE A 218 5.75 3.63 -9.08
C PHE A 218 4.80 2.74 -8.28
N ARG A 219 5.33 2.13 -7.23
CA ARG A 219 4.61 1.21 -6.34
C ARG A 219 5.22 1.26 -4.95
N TYR A 220 4.59 0.59 -4.00
CA TYR A 220 5.08 0.53 -2.63
C TYR A 220 6.17 -0.54 -2.40
N CYS A 221 6.30 -1.52 -3.28
CA CYS A 221 7.39 -2.50 -3.25
C CYS A 221 7.83 -2.97 -4.65
N SER A 222 8.96 -3.66 -4.68
CA SER A 222 9.46 -4.41 -5.83
C SER A 222 10.18 -5.67 -5.37
N ASN A 223 10.76 -6.42 -6.30
CA ASN A 223 11.65 -7.54 -6.02
C ASN A 223 12.73 -7.70 -7.10
N THR A 224 13.58 -8.70 -6.99
CA THR A 224 14.69 -8.94 -7.93
C THR A 224 14.24 -9.26 -9.35
N ASN A 225 12.98 -9.68 -9.53
CA ASN A 225 12.40 -10.04 -10.82
C ASN A 225 11.59 -8.91 -11.46
N HIS A 226 11.50 -7.75 -10.83
CA HIS A 226 10.63 -6.65 -11.25
C HIS A 226 11.38 -5.31 -11.36
N PHE A 227 10.85 -4.41 -12.20
CA PHE A 227 11.37 -3.06 -12.45
C PHE A 227 10.57 -1.95 -11.75
N ASP A 228 9.49 -2.29 -11.05
CA ASP A 228 8.66 -1.34 -10.31
C ASP A 228 9.52 -0.51 -9.35
N ILE A 229 9.24 0.79 -9.28
CA ILE A 229 10.02 1.79 -8.53
C ILE A 229 9.39 1.93 -7.13
N PRO A 230 10.09 1.51 -6.06
CA PRO A 230 9.56 1.60 -4.70
C PRO A 230 9.39 3.05 -4.23
N PHE A 231 8.23 3.35 -3.67
CA PHE A 231 7.83 4.63 -3.10
C PHE A 231 7.32 4.40 -1.66
N PRO A 232 7.48 5.35 -0.73
CA PRO A 232 6.94 5.21 0.62
C PRO A 232 5.44 4.88 0.61
N ASP A 233 5.03 3.89 1.40
CA ASP A 233 3.63 3.48 1.46
C ASP A 233 2.73 4.53 2.12
N TRP A 234 1.41 4.43 1.88
CA TRP A 234 0.42 5.35 2.41
C TRP A 234 0.43 5.44 3.94
N SER A 235 0.85 4.36 4.62
CA SER A 235 0.78 4.26 6.07
C SER A 235 1.79 5.12 6.81
N PHE A 236 2.73 5.77 6.11
CA PHE A 236 3.55 6.82 6.72
C PHE A 236 2.71 8.02 7.19
N TRP A 237 1.60 8.30 6.49
CA TRP A 237 0.66 9.38 6.84
C TRP A 237 -0.56 8.88 7.61
N GLY A 238 -0.83 7.58 7.60
CA GLY A 238 -1.87 6.94 8.40
C GLY A 238 -2.55 5.80 7.67
N TRP A 239 -3.23 4.95 8.44
CA TRP A 239 -4.03 3.85 7.91
C TRP A 239 -5.31 3.67 8.73
N PRO A 240 -6.36 4.48 8.43
CA PRO A 240 -7.59 4.55 9.20
C PRO A 240 -8.28 3.20 9.40
N GLU A 241 -8.28 2.34 8.37
CA GLU A 241 -8.99 1.06 8.37
C GLU A 241 -8.51 0.09 9.46
N VAL A 242 -7.27 0.23 9.91
CA VAL A 242 -6.66 -0.56 10.99
C VAL A 242 -6.26 0.30 12.19
N ASN A 243 -6.76 1.53 12.25
CA ASN A 243 -6.51 2.49 13.34
C ASN A 243 -5.01 2.75 13.62
N LEU A 244 -4.19 2.80 12.56
CA LEU A 244 -2.77 3.15 12.69
C LEU A 244 -2.56 4.62 12.37
N GLY A 245 -2.02 5.36 13.33
CA GLY A 245 -1.71 6.78 13.19
C GLY A 245 -0.55 7.05 12.22
N PRO A 246 -0.22 8.34 12.05
CA PRO A 246 0.97 8.76 11.31
C PRO A 246 2.25 8.17 11.92
N TRP A 247 3.25 7.94 11.08
CA TRP A 247 4.45 7.18 11.47
C TRP A 247 5.26 7.83 12.59
N ASP A 248 5.36 9.15 12.65
CA ASP A 248 6.06 9.88 13.71
C ASP A 248 5.42 9.65 15.09
N GLU A 249 4.10 9.63 15.15
CA GLU A 249 3.34 9.30 16.37
C GLU A 249 3.53 7.82 16.74
N GLU A 250 3.34 6.91 15.80
CA GLU A 250 3.43 5.46 16.04
C GLU A 250 4.85 5.04 16.45
N PHE A 251 5.88 5.55 15.77
CA PHE A 251 7.26 5.26 16.11
C PHE A 251 7.60 5.70 17.54
N LYS A 252 7.20 6.93 17.92
CA LYS A 252 7.40 7.46 19.28
C LYS A 252 6.65 6.60 20.31
N SER A 253 5.39 6.27 20.03
CA SER A 253 4.53 5.45 20.87
C SER A 253 5.12 4.06 21.11
N ILE A 254 5.56 3.37 20.05
CA ILE A 254 6.16 2.03 20.14
C ILE A 254 7.51 2.08 20.86
N LYS A 255 8.35 3.07 20.55
CA LYS A 255 9.63 3.26 21.22
C LYS A 255 9.45 3.47 22.72
N GLU A 256 8.45 4.25 23.13
CA GLU A 256 8.13 4.43 24.55
C GLU A 256 7.54 3.14 25.16
N GLY A 257 6.58 2.51 24.49
CA GLY A 257 5.97 1.24 24.92
C GLY A 257 6.99 0.12 25.11
N SER A 258 8.06 0.11 24.31
CA SER A 258 9.16 -0.86 24.46
C SER A 258 9.89 -0.76 25.81
N LYS A 259 9.82 0.38 26.51
CA LYS A 259 10.44 0.58 27.82
C LYS A 259 9.58 0.09 28.98
N ALA A 260 8.30 -0.27 28.72
CA ALA A 260 7.37 -0.71 29.76
C ALA A 260 7.83 -1.99 30.47
N VAL A 261 8.57 -2.86 29.76
CA VAL A 261 9.20 -4.05 30.32
C VAL A 261 10.68 -4.03 29.95
N LYS A 262 11.57 -4.07 30.95
CA LYS A 262 13.01 -4.19 30.73
C LYS A 262 13.27 -5.42 29.85
N TRP A 263 14.18 -5.31 28.90
CA TRP A 263 14.41 -6.36 27.91
C TRP A 263 14.71 -7.73 28.54
N THR A 264 15.46 -7.76 29.64
CA THR A 264 15.78 -8.97 30.42
C THR A 264 14.55 -9.68 30.96
N ASP A 265 13.50 -8.92 31.28
CA ASP A 265 12.28 -9.38 31.95
C ASP A 265 11.17 -9.71 30.93
N ARG A 266 11.41 -9.48 29.64
CA ARG A 266 10.48 -9.86 28.57
C ARG A 266 10.37 -11.38 28.46
N LYS A 267 9.20 -11.86 28.01
CA LYS A 267 8.96 -13.30 27.78
C LYS A 267 10.03 -13.86 26.82
N PRO A 268 10.75 -14.94 27.16
CA PRO A 268 11.88 -15.45 26.39
C PRO A 268 11.46 -16.29 25.17
N ILE A 269 10.39 -15.88 24.49
CA ILE A 269 9.83 -16.55 23.32
C ILE A 269 9.66 -15.56 22.18
N ALA A 270 9.58 -16.07 20.95
CA ALA A 270 9.19 -15.31 19.79
C ALA A 270 7.69 -15.07 19.75
N TYR A 271 7.29 -13.93 19.19
CA TYR A 271 5.89 -13.53 19.10
C TYR A 271 5.54 -13.04 17.71
N TRP A 272 4.40 -13.50 17.21
CA TRP A 272 3.76 -12.98 16.01
C TRP A 272 2.27 -12.76 16.26
N LYS A 273 1.73 -11.64 15.76
CA LYS A 273 0.28 -11.42 15.63
C LYS A 273 0.00 -10.86 14.25
N GLY A 274 -0.88 -11.51 13.49
CA GLY A 274 -1.18 -11.09 12.13
C GLY A 274 -2.26 -11.90 11.45
N ASN A 275 -2.74 -11.43 10.31
CA ASN A 275 -3.74 -12.16 9.52
C ASN A 275 -3.01 -13.22 8.65
N PRO A 276 -3.24 -14.53 8.87
CA PRO A 276 -2.63 -15.59 8.08
C PRO A 276 -3.29 -15.76 6.71
N TYR A 277 -4.54 -15.34 6.54
CA TYR A 277 -5.35 -15.56 5.33
C TYR A 277 -5.24 -14.39 4.35
N VAL A 278 -4.01 -14.15 3.88
CA VAL A 278 -3.67 -13.08 2.92
C VAL A 278 -2.99 -13.64 1.67
N ALA A 279 -3.33 -14.87 1.28
CA ALA A 279 -2.70 -15.60 0.17
C ALA A 279 -1.16 -15.69 0.30
N SER A 280 -0.67 -15.86 1.54
CA SER A 280 0.74 -16.07 1.87
C SER A 280 0.93 -17.49 2.43
N PRO A 281 1.50 -18.43 1.64
CA PRO A 281 1.80 -19.78 2.15
C PRO A 281 2.72 -19.74 3.38
N LEU A 282 3.59 -18.74 3.45
CA LEU A 282 4.52 -18.55 4.56
C LEU A 282 3.79 -18.22 5.87
N ARG A 283 2.73 -17.41 5.84
CA ARG A 283 1.93 -17.11 7.04
C ARG A 283 1.09 -18.29 7.48
N THR A 284 0.54 -19.07 6.55
CA THR A 284 -0.18 -20.30 6.90
C THR A 284 0.77 -21.29 7.57
N LYS A 285 1.97 -21.49 7.01
CA LYS A 285 3.00 -22.35 7.60
C LYS A 285 3.45 -21.86 8.98
N LEU A 286 3.50 -20.56 9.21
CA LEU A 286 3.88 -20.00 10.52
C LEU A 286 2.94 -20.45 11.65
N LEU A 287 1.66 -20.73 11.36
CA LEU A 287 0.71 -21.23 12.36
C LEU A 287 1.14 -22.58 12.95
N GLU A 288 1.85 -23.41 12.19
CA GLU A 288 2.40 -24.69 12.65
C GLU A 288 3.51 -24.51 13.71
N CYS A 289 4.06 -23.29 13.82
CA CYS A 289 5.07 -22.95 14.81
C CYS A 289 4.48 -22.51 16.16
N ASN A 290 3.16 -22.56 16.35
CA ASN A 290 2.50 -22.09 17.58
C ASN A 290 2.66 -23.07 18.76
N SER A 291 3.87 -23.10 19.35
CA SER A 291 4.15 -23.84 20.57
C SER A 291 5.31 -23.19 21.32
N SER A 292 5.03 -22.68 22.53
CA SER A 292 6.04 -22.05 23.38
C SER A 292 7.06 -23.07 23.90
N SER A 293 6.67 -24.32 24.12
CA SER A 293 7.55 -25.39 24.60
C SER A 293 8.38 -26.01 23.47
N THR A 294 7.76 -26.29 22.32
CA THR A 294 8.44 -26.95 21.19
C THR A 294 9.30 -25.97 20.42
N TRP A 295 8.73 -24.82 20.02
CA TRP A 295 9.35 -23.88 19.09
C TRP A 295 9.82 -22.58 19.75
N GLY A 296 9.48 -22.36 21.02
CA GLY A 296 9.76 -21.09 21.68
C GLY A 296 8.99 -19.94 21.04
N ALA A 297 7.79 -20.18 20.51
CA ALA A 297 7.02 -19.17 19.78
C ALA A 297 5.53 -19.15 20.16
N GLU A 298 4.95 -17.96 20.17
CA GLU A 298 3.52 -17.67 20.32
C GLU A 298 3.02 -16.99 19.04
N ILE A 299 2.08 -17.63 18.35
CA ILE A 299 1.56 -17.18 17.06
C ILE A 299 0.06 -16.93 17.21
N LEU A 300 -0.32 -15.66 17.13
CA LEU A 300 -1.70 -15.21 17.30
C LEU A 300 -2.31 -14.76 15.97
N GLN A 301 -3.53 -15.20 15.71
CA GLN A 301 -4.29 -14.75 14.56
C GLN A 301 -4.88 -13.35 14.82
N GLN A 302 -4.73 -12.46 13.84
CA GLN A 302 -5.36 -11.14 13.84
C GLN A 302 -6.67 -11.19 13.05
N ASN A 303 -7.79 -10.90 13.72
CA ASN A 303 -9.07 -10.63 13.07
C ASN A 303 -9.37 -9.12 13.13
N TRP A 304 -9.32 -8.45 11.99
CA TRP A 304 -9.55 -6.99 11.93
C TRP A 304 -11.00 -6.59 12.18
N ILE A 305 -11.96 -7.47 11.94
CA ILE A 305 -13.38 -7.22 12.21
C ILE A 305 -13.61 -7.19 13.72
N GLU A 306 -13.07 -8.18 14.43
CA GLU A 306 -13.16 -8.25 15.90
C GLU A 306 -12.45 -7.06 16.57
N GLU A 307 -11.26 -6.67 16.08
CA GLU A 307 -10.57 -5.49 16.60
C GLU A 307 -11.33 -4.21 16.35
N ALA A 308 -11.92 -4.04 15.16
CA ALA A 308 -12.73 -2.86 14.87
C ALA A 308 -13.91 -2.75 15.86
N ASN A 309 -14.56 -3.87 16.18
CA ASN A 309 -15.65 -3.92 17.16
C ASN A 309 -15.16 -3.68 18.59
N ALA A 310 -13.92 -4.06 18.92
CA ALA A 310 -13.32 -3.91 20.24
C ALA A 310 -12.47 -2.63 20.41
N GLY A 311 -12.53 -1.69 19.45
CA GLY A 311 -11.77 -0.43 19.52
C GLY A 311 -10.26 -0.58 19.32
N TYR A 312 -9.78 -1.68 18.74
CA TYR A 312 -8.38 -1.97 18.41
C TYR A 312 -7.42 -2.09 19.61
N GLU A 313 -7.93 -2.21 20.83
CA GLU A 313 -7.10 -2.25 22.05
C GLU A 313 -6.08 -3.39 22.05
N GLN A 314 -6.46 -4.56 21.52
CA GLN A 314 -5.57 -5.73 21.43
C GLN A 314 -4.55 -5.62 20.28
N SER A 315 -4.73 -4.67 19.37
CA SER A 315 -3.84 -4.41 18.23
C SER A 315 -2.92 -3.21 18.43
N LYS A 316 -3.01 -2.50 19.55
CA LYS A 316 -2.14 -1.36 19.84
C LYS A 316 -0.67 -1.79 19.88
N LEU A 317 0.11 -1.32 18.90
CA LEU A 317 1.48 -1.78 18.65
C LEU A 317 2.42 -1.53 19.84
N ALA A 318 2.25 -0.40 20.54
CA ALA A 318 3.04 -0.07 21.73
C ALA A 318 2.91 -1.09 22.86
N ASN A 319 1.80 -1.85 22.92
CA ASN A 319 1.57 -2.88 23.93
C ASN A 319 2.17 -4.25 23.55
N GLN A 320 2.71 -4.40 22.34
CA GLN A 320 3.16 -5.67 21.80
C GLN A 320 4.68 -5.92 21.92
N CYS A 321 5.41 -5.08 22.66
CA CYS A 321 6.86 -5.21 22.86
C CYS A 321 7.25 -6.01 24.12
N LYS A 322 6.42 -6.99 24.52
CA LYS A 322 6.55 -7.77 25.78
C LYS A 322 7.34 -9.08 25.65
N ASN A 323 7.69 -9.46 24.42
CA ASN A 323 8.41 -10.69 24.10
C ASN A 323 9.81 -10.34 23.62
N ARG A 324 10.82 -11.16 23.96
CA ARG A 324 12.21 -10.93 23.58
C ARG A 324 12.37 -10.88 22.06
N PHE A 325 11.64 -11.71 21.31
CA PHE A 325 11.74 -11.78 19.87
C PHE A 325 10.39 -11.49 19.20
N LYS A 326 10.42 -10.82 18.05
CA LYS A 326 9.28 -10.61 17.16
C LYS A 326 9.51 -11.41 15.89
N ILE A 327 8.45 -11.86 15.21
CA ILE A 327 8.58 -12.54 13.92
C ILE A 327 8.06 -11.64 12.82
N TYR A 328 8.75 -11.60 11.69
CA TYR A 328 8.28 -10.99 10.46
C TYR A 328 8.10 -12.04 9.36
N THR A 329 6.94 -12.01 8.73
CA THR A 329 6.63 -12.76 7.51
C THR A 329 5.84 -11.90 6.55
N GLU A 330 6.17 -12.03 5.27
CA GLU A 330 5.48 -11.35 4.17
C GLU A 330 4.01 -11.80 4.07
N GLY A 331 3.16 -10.86 3.66
CA GLY A 331 1.74 -11.10 3.44
C GLY A 331 1.50 -11.45 1.98
N PHE A 332 0.49 -10.82 1.38
CA PHE A 332 0.24 -10.97 -0.06
C PHE A 332 1.42 -10.48 -0.93
N ALA A 333 2.19 -9.52 -0.41
CA ALA A 333 3.51 -9.08 -0.85
C ALA A 333 4.34 -8.62 0.38
N TRP A 334 5.08 -7.50 0.30
CA TRP A 334 5.67 -6.87 1.49
C TRP A 334 4.59 -6.58 2.55
N SER A 335 4.95 -6.60 3.83
CA SER A 335 4.00 -6.28 4.90
C SER A 335 4.41 -4.99 5.61
N VAL A 336 3.45 -4.07 5.64
CA VAL A 336 3.54 -2.77 6.31
C VAL A 336 3.94 -2.89 7.79
N SER A 337 3.65 -4.03 8.44
CA SER A 337 3.99 -4.29 9.84
C SER A 337 5.48 -4.23 10.15
N PHE A 338 6.37 -4.38 9.15
CA PHE A 338 7.80 -4.55 9.38
C PHE A 338 8.43 -3.38 10.15
N LYS A 339 8.17 -2.15 9.71
CA LYS A 339 8.73 -0.94 10.34
C LYS A 339 8.26 -0.79 11.81
N TYR A 340 7.02 -1.18 12.08
CA TYR A 340 6.46 -1.10 13.42
C TYR A 340 7.09 -2.12 14.37
N ILE A 341 7.23 -3.38 13.95
CA ILE A 341 7.80 -4.41 14.82
C ILE A 341 9.31 -4.25 15.02
N LEU A 342 10.05 -3.70 14.04
CA LEU A 342 11.46 -3.31 14.20
C LEU A 342 11.64 -2.23 15.28
N SER A 343 10.59 -1.49 15.61
CA SER A 343 10.63 -0.40 16.58
C SER A 343 10.52 -0.87 18.04
N CYS A 344 10.27 -2.16 18.30
CA CYS A 344 10.02 -2.70 19.65
C CYS A 344 11.25 -2.92 20.54
N ASP A 345 12.48 -2.62 20.09
CA ASP A 345 13.71 -3.01 20.79
C ASP A 345 13.77 -4.54 21.08
N SER A 346 13.13 -5.34 20.22
CA SER A 346 13.16 -6.80 20.23
C SER A 346 13.75 -7.23 18.89
N PRO A 347 14.72 -8.17 18.85
CA PRO A 347 15.16 -8.72 17.58
C PRO A 347 13.99 -9.26 16.78
N VAL A 348 13.94 -8.87 15.52
CA VAL A 348 12.94 -9.36 14.58
C VAL A 348 13.54 -10.55 13.84
N LEU A 349 12.90 -11.71 13.98
CA LEU A 349 13.16 -12.93 13.23
C LEU A 349 12.49 -12.80 11.87
N VAL A 350 13.28 -12.51 10.84
CA VAL A 350 12.82 -12.18 9.48
C VAL A 350 12.92 -13.41 8.61
N ALA A 351 11.77 -13.96 8.24
CA ALA A 351 11.72 -14.99 7.22
C ALA A 351 12.23 -14.42 5.88
N THR A 352 12.87 -15.28 5.07
CA THR A 352 13.48 -14.88 3.80
C THR A 352 12.54 -14.00 2.98
N LEU A 353 12.96 -12.75 2.73
CA LEU A 353 12.18 -11.74 2.02
C LEU A 353 12.18 -12.01 0.51
N GLU A 354 11.01 -11.99 -0.10
CA GLU A 354 10.87 -11.91 -1.56
C GLU A 354 10.81 -10.45 -2.03
N TYR A 355 10.19 -9.57 -1.24
CA TYR A 355 9.92 -8.19 -1.61
C TYR A 355 10.80 -7.21 -0.82
N TYR A 356 11.05 -6.06 -1.44
CA TYR A 356 11.64 -4.91 -0.79
C TYR A 356 10.81 -3.65 -1.01
N ASP A 357 10.75 -2.81 0.01
CA ASP A 357 10.28 -1.43 -0.11
C ASP A 357 11.49 -0.48 -0.23
N PHE A 358 11.26 0.81 -0.08
CA PHE A 358 12.28 1.83 -0.28
C PHE A 358 13.42 1.80 0.76
N PHE A 359 13.23 1.19 1.94
CA PHE A 359 14.24 1.17 3.01
C PHE A 359 14.74 -0.23 3.37
N THR A 360 13.98 -1.30 3.12
CA THR A 360 14.33 -2.63 3.66
C THR A 360 15.65 -3.18 3.13
N ARG A 361 16.06 -2.78 1.91
CA ARG A 361 17.37 -3.16 1.36
C ARG A 361 18.56 -2.57 2.12
N GLY A 362 18.37 -1.57 2.98
CA GLY A 362 19.42 -1.06 3.86
C GLY A 362 19.57 -1.81 5.19
N LEU A 363 18.63 -2.70 5.55
CA LEU A 363 18.71 -3.50 6.78
C LEU A 363 19.80 -4.58 6.67
N MET A 364 20.57 -4.77 7.73
CA MET A 364 21.66 -5.75 7.81
C MET A 364 21.34 -6.87 8.82
N PRO A 365 21.52 -8.16 8.46
CA PRO A 365 21.36 -9.28 9.38
C PRO A 365 22.40 -9.19 10.50
N GLN A 366 22.03 -9.61 11.72
CA GLN A 366 22.79 -9.47 12.97
C GLN A 366 23.10 -8.02 13.41
N GLU A 367 22.68 -7.01 12.66
CA GLU A 367 22.75 -5.61 13.08
C GLU A 367 21.35 -5.05 13.33
N ASN A 368 20.38 -5.35 12.47
CA ASN A 368 19.02 -4.82 12.57
C ASN A 368 17.95 -5.91 12.77
N TYR A 369 18.26 -7.15 12.36
CA TYR A 369 17.33 -8.27 12.43
C TYR A 369 18.08 -9.62 12.43
N TRP A 370 17.37 -10.70 12.74
CA TRP A 370 17.87 -12.07 12.65
C TRP A 370 17.18 -12.82 11.50
N PRO A 371 17.90 -13.35 10.50
CA PRO A 371 17.30 -14.11 9.40
C PRO A 371 16.80 -15.49 9.85
N VAL A 372 15.65 -15.93 9.35
CA VAL A 372 15.15 -17.31 9.51
C VAL A 372 14.80 -17.94 8.18
N ARG A 373 15.04 -19.25 8.04
CA ARG A 373 14.86 -19.99 6.78
C ARG A 373 13.38 -20.31 6.53
N SER A 374 12.80 -19.79 5.45
CA SER A 374 11.40 -20.08 5.08
C SER A 374 11.13 -21.59 4.82
N LYS A 375 12.12 -22.32 4.29
CA LYS A 375 12.01 -23.77 4.06
C LYS A 375 11.93 -24.57 5.36
N ASN A 376 12.68 -24.18 6.39
CA ASN A 376 12.75 -24.86 7.68
C ASN A 376 12.31 -23.93 8.83
N LEU A 377 11.12 -23.34 8.69
CA LEU A 377 10.68 -22.17 9.44
C LEU A 377 10.68 -22.38 10.96
N CYS A 378 9.92 -23.33 11.49
CA CYS A 378 9.80 -23.50 12.95
C CYS A 378 11.12 -23.91 13.61
N PRO A 379 11.92 -24.84 13.04
CA PRO A 379 13.24 -25.14 13.58
C PRO A 379 14.23 -23.98 13.51
N SER A 380 14.18 -23.14 12.47
CA SER A 380 15.02 -21.93 12.36
C SER A 380 14.60 -20.84 13.36
N ILE A 381 13.28 -20.65 13.57
CA ILE A 381 12.75 -19.80 14.66
C ILE A 381 13.24 -20.31 16.01
N LYS A 382 13.09 -21.62 16.27
CA LYS A 382 13.54 -22.23 17.52
C LYS A 382 15.03 -21.99 17.75
N PHE A 383 15.85 -22.21 16.73
CA PHE A 383 17.29 -21.97 16.83
C PHE A 383 17.60 -20.52 17.20
N ALA A 384 16.96 -19.55 16.54
CA ALA A 384 17.14 -18.14 16.82
C ALA A 384 16.73 -17.76 18.26
N VAL A 385 15.62 -18.33 18.77
CA VAL A 385 15.15 -18.13 20.13
C VAL A 385 16.10 -18.77 21.15
N ASP A 386 16.51 -20.01 20.94
CA ASP A 386 17.45 -20.74 21.80
C ASP A 386 18.80 -19.99 21.86
N TRP A 387 19.32 -19.55 20.71
CA TRP A 387 20.55 -18.75 20.62
C TRP A 387 20.41 -17.39 21.30
N GLY A 388 19.34 -16.65 21.03
CA GLY A 388 19.18 -15.31 21.59
C GLY A 388 18.95 -15.29 23.09
N ASN A 389 18.38 -16.37 23.64
CA ASN A 389 18.24 -16.54 25.09
C ASN A 389 19.56 -16.91 25.77
N SER A 390 20.48 -17.59 25.08
CA SER A 390 21.84 -17.85 25.59
C SER A 390 22.82 -16.69 25.35
N HIS A 391 22.48 -15.75 24.45
CA HIS A 391 23.27 -14.56 24.11
C HIS A 391 22.46 -13.27 24.30
N PRO A 392 22.05 -12.95 25.55
CA PRO A 392 21.09 -11.88 25.79
C PRO A 392 21.59 -10.49 25.40
N ALA A 393 22.89 -10.21 25.57
CA ALA A 393 23.46 -8.90 25.24
C ALA A 393 23.48 -8.67 23.72
N GLU A 394 23.91 -9.69 22.97
CA GLU A 394 23.96 -9.71 21.52
C GLU A 394 22.56 -9.66 20.91
N ALA A 395 21.63 -10.47 21.44
CA ALA A 395 20.24 -10.41 21.06
C ALA A 395 19.66 -9.00 21.28
N GLN A 396 19.79 -8.41 22.47
CA GLN A 396 19.30 -7.06 22.68
C GLN A 396 19.96 -6.04 21.74
N SER A 397 21.26 -6.18 21.44
CA SER A 397 21.97 -5.30 20.51
C SER A 397 21.32 -5.30 19.11
N ILE A 398 20.90 -6.46 18.60
CA ILE A 398 20.17 -6.57 17.32
C ILE A 398 18.83 -5.82 17.40
N GLY A 399 18.08 -5.98 18.49
CA GLY A 399 16.81 -5.27 18.73
C GLY A 399 16.99 -3.75 18.75
N LYS A 400 18.01 -3.26 19.46
CA LYS A 400 18.39 -1.85 19.50
C LYS A 400 18.81 -1.34 18.13
N GLY A 401 19.54 -2.15 17.38
CA GLY A 401 19.96 -1.82 16.02
C GLY A 401 18.79 -1.71 15.05
N GLY A 402 17.78 -2.57 15.17
CA GLY A 402 16.50 -2.45 14.45
C GLY A 402 15.77 -1.15 14.79
N GLN A 403 15.59 -0.86 16.08
CA GLN A 403 14.92 0.36 16.52
C GLN A 403 15.70 1.63 16.12
N ARG A 404 17.05 1.59 16.16
CA ARG A 404 17.92 2.69 15.70
C ARG A 404 17.80 2.91 14.20
N TYR A 405 17.70 1.85 13.39
CA TYR A 405 17.46 1.98 11.96
C TYR A 405 16.11 2.67 11.70
N MET A 406 15.05 2.29 12.42
CA MET A 406 13.73 2.92 12.30
C MET A 406 13.74 4.42 12.66
N GLN A 407 14.64 4.88 13.55
CA GLN A 407 14.82 6.33 13.81
C GLN A 407 15.29 7.09 12.56
N GLN A 408 15.99 6.43 11.64
CA GLN A 408 16.38 7.02 10.36
C GLN A 408 15.19 7.18 9.40
N LEU A 409 14.04 6.56 9.69
CA LEU A 409 12.80 6.75 8.93
C LEU A 409 11.94 7.88 9.50
N LYS A 410 12.49 8.82 10.27
CA LYS A 410 11.75 10.05 10.64
C LYS A 410 11.17 10.73 9.40
N MET A 411 10.02 11.40 9.54
CA MET A 411 9.30 11.96 8.39
C MET A 411 10.14 12.92 7.54
N ASP A 412 11.09 13.66 8.12
CA ASP A 412 12.06 14.46 7.35
C ASP A 412 12.78 13.62 6.29
N ASN A 413 13.26 12.43 6.67
CA ASN A 413 13.98 11.54 5.76
C ASN A 413 13.04 10.85 4.78
N VAL A 414 11.77 10.62 5.15
CA VAL A 414 10.77 10.10 4.20
C VAL A 414 10.52 11.12 3.08
N TYR A 415 10.36 12.40 3.43
CA TYR A 415 10.22 13.47 2.45
C TYR A 415 11.51 13.72 1.66
N ASP A 416 12.69 13.66 2.30
CA ASP A 416 13.97 13.73 1.57
C ASP A 416 14.08 12.60 0.55
N TYR A 417 13.67 11.37 0.89
CA TYR A 417 13.70 10.24 -0.03
C TYR A 417 12.77 10.48 -1.22
N MET A 418 11.53 10.91 -0.97
CA MET A 418 10.57 11.24 -2.02
C MET A 418 11.09 12.36 -2.93
N PHE A 419 11.66 13.42 -2.34
CA PHE A 419 12.27 14.53 -3.07
C PHE A 419 13.36 14.03 -4.02
N HIS A 420 14.30 13.24 -3.50
CA HIS A 420 15.42 12.72 -4.29
C HIS A 420 14.97 11.72 -5.35
N LEU A 421 14.02 10.85 -5.04
CA LEU A 421 13.48 9.90 -6.01
C LEU A 421 12.82 10.62 -7.19
N LEU A 422 11.96 11.61 -6.92
CA LEU A 422 11.31 12.40 -7.98
C LEU A 422 12.31 13.28 -8.73
N SER A 423 13.34 13.80 -8.05
CA SER A 423 14.38 14.61 -8.66
C SER A 423 15.32 13.83 -9.57
N GLU A 424 15.71 12.62 -9.19
CA GLU A 424 16.50 11.74 -10.06
C GLU A 424 15.64 11.20 -11.21
N TYR A 425 14.37 10.89 -10.97
CA TYR A 425 13.45 10.45 -12.01
C TYR A 425 13.21 11.54 -13.07
N SER A 426 12.97 12.79 -12.65
CA SER A 426 12.67 13.89 -13.57
C SER A 426 13.82 14.17 -14.55
N LYS A 427 15.08 14.01 -14.10
CA LYS A 427 16.29 14.10 -14.94
C LYS A 427 16.32 13.07 -16.08
N LEU A 428 15.60 11.96 -15.93
CA LEU A 428 15.53 10.90 -16.94
C LEU A 428 14.48 11.19 -18.00
N GLN A 429 13.49 12.04 -17.73
CA GLN A 429 12.45 12.39 -18.70
C GLN A 429 13.05 13.15 -19.90
N LYS A 430 12.81 12.65 -21.11
CA LYS A 430 13.20 13.25 -22.39
C LYS A 430 12.11 14.13 -22.99
N PHE A 431 11.21 14.61 -22.14
CA PHE A 431 10.06 15.42 -22.49
C PHE A 431 9.73 16.35 -21.32
N ARG A 432 9.03 17.43 -21.62
CA ARG A 432 8.47 18.31 -20.59
C ARG A 432 7.11 17.73 -20.17
N PRO A 433 6.87 17.46 -18.86
CA PRO A 433 5.56 17.07 -18.36
C PRO A 433 4.46 18.02 -18.83
N GLN A 434 3.33 17.45 -19.22
CA GLN A 434 2.12 18.18 -19.60
C GLN A 434 0.93 17.59 -18.86
N VAL A 435 0.10 18.48 -18.31
CA VAL A 435 -1.14 18.10 -17.61
C VAL A 435 -2.13 17.56 -18.65
N PRO A 436 -2.60 16.31 -18.53
CA PRO A 436 -3.64 15.76 -19.41
C PRO A 436 -4.97 16.48 -19.22
N ASP A 437 -5.77 16.59 -20.28
CA ASP A 437 -7.11 17.22 -20.21
C ASP A 437 -8.07 16.51 -19.23
N THR A 438 -7.84 15.22 -18.97
CA THR A 438 -8.62 14.41 -18.02
C THR A 438 -8.13 14.53 -16.58
N ALA A 439 -6.99 15.18 -16.35
CA ALA A 439 -6.42 15.33 -15.02
C ALA A 439 -7.08 16.47 -14.24
N GLN A 440 -7.19 16.28 -12.94
CA GLN A 440 -7.77 17.26 -12.01
C GLN A 440 -6.67 17.78 -11.09
N GLU A 441 -6.65 19.09 -10.84
CA GLU A 441 -5.77 19.67 -9.81
C GLU A 441 -6.22 19.22 -8.42
N VAL A 442 -5.27 18.76 -7.61
CA VAL A 442 -5.50 18.32 -6.24
C VAL A 442 -4.68 19.16 -5.29
N CYS A 443 -5.28 19.57 -4.19
CA CYS A 443 -4.66 20.36 -3.13
C CYS A 443 -5.10 19.85 -1.76
N LYS A 444 -4.43 20.25 -0.68
CA LYS A 444 -4.77 19.76 0.66
C LYS A 444 -6.23 20.00 1.04
N ARG A 445 -6.79 21.14 0.64
CA ARG A 445 -8.21 21.47 0.89
C ARG A 445 -9.16 20.54 0.15
N SER A 446 -8.89 20.21 -1.12
CA SER A 446 -9.76 19.30 -1.87
C SER A 446 -9.69 17.88 -1.32
N VAL A 447 -8.50 17.40 -0.91
CA VAL A 447 -8.36 16.10 -0.24
C VAL A 447 -9.16 16.05 1.07
N LEU A 448 -8.98 17.03 1.96
CA LEU A 448 -9.72 17.08 3.24
C LEU A 448 -11.24 17.24 3.05
N CYS A 449 -11.68 17.86 1.96
CA CYS A 449 -13.08 18.06 1.63
C CYS A 449 -13.74 16.76 1.10
N LEU A 450 -12.99 15.95 0.37
CA LEU A 450 -13.43 14.66 -0.18
C LEU A 450 -13.28 13.49 0.80
N ALA A 451 -12.40 13.62 1.79
CA ALA A 451 -12.15 12.61 2.81
C ALA A 451 -13.37 12.35 3.68
N ASP A 452 -13.61 11.07 4.00
CA ASP A 452 -14.56 10.69 5.03
C ASP A 452 -14.13 11.25 6.40
N PRO A 453 -15.05 11.44 7.36
CA PRO A 453 -14.73 12.06 8.65
C PRO A 453 -13.58 11.37 9.40
N LYS A 454 -13.51 10.04 9.34
CA LYS A 454 -12.43 9.26 9.96
C LYS A 454 -11.10 9.54 9.27
N ASP A 455 -11.03 9.45 7.96
CA ASP A 455 -9.81 9.68 7.18
C ASP A 455 -9.28 11.10 7.37
N LYS A 456 -10.18 12.09 7.40
CA LYS A 456 -9.85 13.49 7.64
C LYS A 456 -9.05 13.69 8.94
N VAL A 457 -9.44 13.03 10.03
CA VAL A 457 -8.72 13.11 11.32
C VAL A 457 -7.28 12.59 11.20
N PHE A 458 -7.06 11.49 10.47
CA PHE A 458 -5.72 10.93 10.28
C PHE A 458 -4.86 11.80 9.35
N LEU A 459 -5.45 12.36 8.29
CA LEU A 459 -4.79 13.30 7.38
C LEU A 459 -4.33 14.56 8.13
N GLU A 460 -5.20 15.12 8.97
CA GLU A 460 -4.88 16.30 9.78
C GLU A 460 -3.77 16.01 10.81
N ARG A 461 -3.79 14.83 11.45
CA ARG A 461 -2.73 14.40 12.39
C ARG A 461 -1.36 14.27 11.72
N SER A 462 -1.31 13.85 10.46
CA SER A 462 -0.05 13.77 9.70
C SER A 462 0.42 15.11 9.12
N THR A 463 -0.27 16.22 9.45
CA THR A 463 0.17 17.56 9.06
C THR A 463 1.18 18.11 10.05
N PRO A 464 2.37 18.56 9.57
CA PRO A 464 3.33 19.24 10.45
C PRO A 464 2.68 20.44 11.13
N LYS A 465 2.80 20.51 12.47
CA LYS A 465 2.26 21.62 13.27
C LYS A 465 2.96 22.95 12.96
N THR A 466 4.22 22.89 12.53
CA THR A 466 5.04 24.04 12.16
C THR A 466 5.64 23.81 10.77
N ALA A 467 5.55 24.83 9.92
CA ALA A 467 6.23 24.82 8.63
C ALA A 467 7.74 24.97 8.86
N THR A 468 8.50 23.90 8.66
CA THR A 468 9.96 23.93 8.66
C THR A 468 10.43 23.83 7.21
N HIS A 469 11.00 24.91 6.69
CA HIS A 469 11.60 24.97 5.36
C HIS A 469 13.11 24.67 5.49
N SER A 470 13.45 23.39 5.55
CA SER A 470 14.83 22.91 5.54
C SER A 470 15.23 22.47 4.14
N GLN A 471 16.50 22.67 3.76
CA GLN A 471 17.03 22.00 2.56
C GLN A 471 16.97 20.47 2.73
N PRO A 472 16.71 19.70 1.65
CA PRO A 472 16.80 18.26 1.71
C PRO A 472 18.23 17.81 2.03
N CYS A 473 18.39 16.62 2.60
CA CYS A 473 19.72 16.03 2.80
C CYS A 473 20.52 15.92 1.48
N PHE A 474 21.84 15.80 1.57
CA PHE A 474 22.68 15.59 0.40
C PHE A 474 22.67 14.12 -0.05
N LEU A 475 22.19 13.85 -1.26
CA LEU A 475 22.24 12.52 -1.87
C LEU A 475 23.62 12.26 -2.47
N ASP A 476 24.33 11.28 -1.93
CA ASP A 476 25.65 10.92 -2.46
C ASP A 476 25.57 10.40 -3.90
N ARG A 477 26.67 10.58 -4.65
CA ARG A 477 26.82 10.03 -6.00
C ARG A 477 26.64 8.51 -6.00
N PRO A 478 26.15 7.92 -7.12
CA PRO A 478 25.95 6.47 -7.21
C PRO A 478 27.22 5.68 -6.85
N ASN A 479 27.13 4.81 -5.86
CA ASN A 479 28.22 3.93 -5.47
C ASN A 479 27.88 2.45 -5.74
N ARG A 480 28.28 1.95 -6.91
CA ARG A 480 28.04 0.54 -7.29
C ARG A 480 28.74 -0.47 -6.38
N ASN A 481 29.90 -0.10 -5.83
CA ASN A 481 30.65 -0.97 -4.94
C ASN A 481 29.91 -1.16 -3.61
N LEU A 482 29.17 -0.15 -3.14
CA LEU A 482 28.38 -0.23 -1.91
C LEU A 482 27.34 -1.36 -1.97
N PHE A 483 26.56 -1.46 -3.05
CA PHE A 483 25.52 -2.50 -3.16
C PHE A 483 26.11 -3.89 -3.22
N LYS A 484 27.22 -4.06 -3.95
CA LYS A 484 27.94 -5.32 -4.02
C LYS A 484 28.42 -5.72 -2.62
N GLN A 485 29.09 -4.81 -1.91
CA GLN A 485 29.56 -5.04 -0.53
C GLN A 485 28.42 -5.37 0.43
N TRP A 486 27.28 -4.65 0.36
CA TRP A 486 26.11 -4.94 1.18
C TRP A 486 25.54 -6.32 0.88
N THR A 487 25.41 -6.67 -0.40
CA THR A 487 24.86 -7.97 -0.82
C THR A 487 25.77 -9.12 -0.41
N GLU A 488 27.08 -8.98 -0.59
CA GLU A 488 28.08 -9.97 -0.17
C GLU A 488 28.09 -10.14 1.34
N LYS A 489 28.14 -9.03 2.10
CA LYS A 489 28.09 -9.07 3.57
C LYS A 489 26.81 -9.72 4.08
N LYS A 490 25.66 -9.38 3.52
CA LYS A 490 24.37 -10.02 3.87
C LYS A 490 24.41 -11.52 3.60
N THR A 491 24.88 -11.92 2.42
CA THR A 491 24.95 -13.32 2.02
C THR A 491 25.87 -14.12 2.92
N MET A 492 27.03 -13.56 3.27
CA MET A 492 27.99 -14.17 4.20
C MET A 492 27.38 -14.39 5.58
N VAL A 493 26.82 -13.33 6.20
CA VAL A 493 26.22 -13.42 7.53
C VAL A 493 25.04 -14.40 7.57
N ILE A 494 24.19 -14.39 6.53
CA ILE A 494 23.08 -15.36 6.43
C ILE A 494 23.63 -16.78 6.35
N LYS A 495 24.63 -17.03 5.50
CA LYS A 495 25.24 -18.34 5.35
C LYS A 495 25.89 -18.83 6.65
N ASP A 496 26.54 -17.94 7.40
CA ASP A 496 27.12 -18.29 8.70
C ASP A 496 26.04 -18.71 9.71
N ILE A 497 24.89 -18.03 9.74
CA ILE A 497 23.74 -18.44 10.56
C ILE A 497 23.19 -19.79 10.12
N GLU A 498 23.07 -20.02 8.82
CA GLU A 498 22.61 -21.32 8.30
C GLU A 498 23.58 -22.46 8.65
N ASN A 499 24.88 -22.20 8.68
CA ASN A 499 25.90 -23.14 9.14
C ASN A 499 25.75 -23.41 10.64
N MET A 500 25.60 -22.37 11.47
CA MET A 500 25.37 -22.52 12.92
C MET A 500 24.10 -23.35 13.20
N GLU A 501 23.01 -23.08 12.48
CA GLU A 501 21.76 -23.86 12.56
C GLU A 501 21.99 -25.34 12.23
N THR A 502 22.76 -25.61 11.17
CA THR A 502 23.03 -26.98 10.70
C THR A 502 23.90 -27.74 11.71
N MET A 503 24.95 -27.10 12.25
CA MET A 503 25.82 -27.70 13.27
C MET A 503 25.05 -28.04 14.55
N ALA A 504 24.17 -27.13 15.02
CA ALA A 504 23.36 -27.36 16.20
C ALA A 504 22.33 -28.49 16.00
N GLN A 505 21.84 -28.69 14.77
CA GLN A 505 20.95 -29.82 14.44
C GLN A 505 21.72 -31.15 14.46
N THR A 506 22.92 -31.21 13.87
CA THR A 506 23.75 -32.42 13.86
C THR A 506 24.17 -32.84 15.26
N GLN A 507 24.61 -31.91 16.12
CA GLN A 507 24.99 -32.21 17.50
C GLN A 507 23.81 -32.79 18.32
N LYS A 508 22.58 -32.31 18.08
CA LYS A 508 21.39 -32.88 18.71
C LYS A 508 21.10 -34.31 18.24
N THR A 509 21.41 -34.64 16.99
CA THR A 509 21.26 -36.02 16.46
C THR A 509 22.35 -36.96 16.98
N GLU A 510 23.57 -36.45 17.19
CA GLU A 510 24.69 -37.23 17.71
C GLU A 510 24.56 -37.55 19.20
N ASN A 511 24.03 -36.64 20.00
CA ASN A 511 23.81 -36.80 21.45
C ASN A 511 22.58 -37.64 21.84
N ILE A 512 21.88 -38.27 20.88
CA ILE A 512 20.85 -39.27 21.18
C ILE A 512 21.55 -40.56 21.64
N PRO A 513 21.25 -41.09 22.85
CA PRO A 513 21.87 -42.31 23.37
C PRO A 513 21.85 -43.45 22.35
N GLN A 514 22.96 -44.19 22.23
CA GLN A 514 23.16 -45.28 21.26
C GLN A 514 22.07 -46.37 21.30
N ASP A 515 21.29 -46.45 22.39
CA ASP A 515 20.23 -47.45 22.58
C ASP A 515 19.07 -47.33 21.59
N ASN A 516 18.78 -46.11 21.07
CA ASN A 516 17.67 -45.90 20.13
C ASN A 516 18.06 -46.01 18.65
N ARG A 517 19.35 -46.04 18.29
CA ARG A 517 19.76 -46.23 16.88
C ARG A 517 19.63 -47.69 16.44
N VAL A 518 19.64 -48.64 17.38
CA VAL A 518 19.44 -50.07 17.09
C VAL A 518 17.97 -50.41 16.93
N ALA A 519 17.08 -49.78 17.70
CA ALA A 519 15.63 -49.99 17.61
C ALA A 519 15.05 -49.54 16.25
N ASP A 520 15.50 -48.41 15.70
CA ASP A 520 14.98 -47.90 14.41
C ASP A 520 15.59 -48.64 13.20
N ARG A 521 16.83 -49.15 13.32
CA ARG A 521 17.45 -50.04 12.33
C ARG A 521 16.77 -51.42 12.30
N ASN A 522 16.43 -51.96 13.47
CA ASN A 522 15.73 -53.24 13.59
C ASN A 522 14.28 -53.16 13.13
N ARG A 523 13.59 -52.02 13.33
CA ARG A 523 12.24 -51.78 12.79
C ARG A 523 12.20 -51.72 11.26
N ARG A 524 13.24 -51.18 10.63
CA ARG A 524 13.38 -51.18 9.15
C ARG A 524 13.74 -52.55 8.58
N MET A 525 14.50 -53.38 9.29
CA MET A 525 14.81 -54.74 8.84
C MET A 525 13.68 -55.75 9.10
N GLN A 526 12.83 -55.54 10.11
CA GLN A 526 11.68 -56.44 10.36
C GLN A 526 10.53 -56.24 9.35
N ASN A 527 10.38 -55.04 8.77
CA ASN A 527 9.37 -54.79 7.74
C ASN A 527 9.77 -55.24 6.32
N SER A 528 11.01 -55.69 6.10
CA SER A 528 11.48 -56.19 4.80
C SER A 528 11.45 -57.71 4.64
N ASN A 529 11.09 -58.46 5.69
CA ASN A 529 11.09 -59.93 5.69
C ASN A 529 9.69 -60.57 5.83
N SER A 530 8.61 -59.80 5.61
CA SER A 530 7.25 -60.31 5.60
C SER A 530 6.58 -60.06 4.23
N GLU A 531 7.11 -60.65 3.18
CA GLU A 531 6.39 -60.87 1.92
C GLU A 531 6.56 -62.33 1.48
N ASP A 532 5.43 -63.04 1.48
CA ASP A 532 5.01 -64.23 0.72
C ASP A 532 4.15 -65.11 1.67
N VAL A 533 2.87 -65.40 1.41
CA VAL A 533 2.35 -66.14 0.25
C VAL A 533 0.85 -65.83 0.06
N ALA A 534 0.40 -65.55 -1.17
CA ALA A 534 -0.98 -65.81 -1.61
C ALA A 534 -1.06 -66.09 -3.13
N PRO A 535 -2.02 -66.92 -3.61
CA PRO A 535 -1.84 -67.80 -4.77
C PRO A 535 -2.42 -67.24 -6.11
N PRO A 536 -2.19 -67.91 -7.27
CA PRO A 536 -2.20 -67.25 -8.56
C PRO A 536 -3.60 -67.19 -9.21
N LYS A 537 -3.92 -66.06 -9.86
CA LYS A 537 -5.07 -65.95 -10.78
C LYS A 537 -4.66 -65.53 -12.19
N LYS A 538 -5.00 -66.46 -13.10
CA LYS A 538 -5.13 -66.49 -14.56
C LYS A 538 -5.05 -65.16 -15.34
N LYS A 539 -4.25 -65.22 -16.42
CA LYS A 539 -4.18 -64.29 -17.56
C LYS A 539 -5.55 -64.10 -18.25
N LYS A 540 -5.91 -62.84 -18.54
CA LYS A 540 -6.70 -62.47 -19.73
C LYS A 540 -6.14 -61.21 -20.37
N LYS A 541 -5.88 -61.32 -21.68
CA LYS A 541 -5.52 -60.25 -22.63
C LYS A 541 -6.68 -59.27 -22.80
N ASN A 542 -6.41 -57.96 -22.90
CA ASN A 542 -6.51 -57.17 -24.15
C ASN A 542 -6.74 -55.65 -23.93
N SER A 543 -6.18 -54.92 -24.90
CA SER A 543 -6.62 -53.66 -25.52
C SER A 543 -6.46 -52.31 -24.80
N ARG A 544 -5.72 -51.45 -25.52
CA ARG A 544 -5.66 -49.99 -25.49
C ARG A 544 -7.05 -49.33 -25.44
N THR A 545 -7.17 -48.27 -24.63
CA THR A 545 -7.79 -47.01 -25.08
C THR A 545 -7.25 -45.83 -24.28
N LYS A 546 -6.73 -44.82 -25.00
CA LYS A 546 -6.54 -43.45 -24.50
C LYS A 546 -7.92 -42.85 -24.24
N ARG A 547 -8.15 -42.25 -23.07
CA ARG A 547 -9.21 -41.25 -22.88
C ARG A 547 -8.66 -40.08 -22.08
N LYS A 548 -8.75 -38.90 -22.70
CA LYS A 548 -8.75 -37.59 -22.04
C LYS A 548 -9.97 -37.56 -21.11
N GLU A 549 -9.82 -37.05 -19.90
CA GLU A 549 -10.96 -36.60 -19.11
C GLU A 549 -10.75 -35.16 -18.64
N GLU A 550 -11.78 -34.38 -18.95
CA GLU A 550 -11.98 -32.97 -18.70
C GLU A 550 -12.31 -32.69 -17.23
N MET A 551 -11.91 -31.51 -16.75
CA MET A 551 -12.37 -30.96 -15.47
C MET A 551 -13.88 -30.60 -15.54
N PRO A 552 -14.70 -30.96 -14.53
CA PRO A 552 -16.08 -30.50 -14.47
C PRO A 552 -16.17 -29.04 -14.02
N ARG A 553 -16.94 -28.24 -14.77
CA ARG A 553 -17.47 -26.93 -14.39
C ARG A 553 -18.38 -27.07 -13.17
N GLY A 554 -18.10 -26.28 -12.12
CA GLY A 554 -18.98 -26.11 -10.97
C GLY A 554 -20.24 -25.32 -11.36
N LYS A 555 -21.39 -25.84 -10.95
CA LYS A 555 -22.73 -25.25 -11.14
C LYS A 555 -22.94 -24.04 -10.24
N GLU A 556 -23.57 -23.01 -10.82
CA GLU A 556 -24.21 -21.89 -10.13
C GLU A 556 -25.27 -22.40 -9.15
N VAL A 557 -25.28 -21.82 -7.94
CA VAL A 557 -26.38 -21.93 -6.99
C VAL A 557 -27.09 -20.58 -6.97
N GLU A 558 -28.30 -20.60 -7.52
CA GLU A 558 -29.26 -19.51 -7.56
C GLU A 558 -29.86 -19.33 -6.15
N VAL A 559 -29.65 -18.17 -5.51
CA VAL A 559 -30.29 -17.81 -4.24
C VAL A 559 -31.43 -16.84 -4.53
N LYS A 560 -32.67 -17.31 -4.37
CA LYS A 560 -33.88 -16.46 -4.43
C LYS A 560 -34.06 -15.65 -3.13
N PRO A 561 -34.66 -14.44 -3.19
CA PRO A 561 -34.77 -13.55 -2.03
C PRO A 561 -35.99 -13.88 -1.17
N GLY A 562 -35.76 -14.12 0.12
CA GLY A 562 -36.80 -14.34 1.12
C GLY A 562 -37.20 -13.06 1.85
N SER A 563 -38.43 -12.63 1.58
CA SER A 563 -39.39 -11.84 2.37
C SER A 563 -38.95 -11.18 3.70
N LYS A 564 -39.22 -9.86 3.76
CA LYS A 564 -39.32 -9.05 4.98
C LYS A 564 -40.31 -9.67 5.97
N ARG A 565 -39.87 -9.84 7.23
CA ARG A 565 -40.78 -9.88 8.37
C ARG A 565 -40.25 -8.97 9.48
N THR A 566 -41.03 -7.94 9.71
CA THR A 566 -41.04 -7.07 10.89
C THR A 566 -41.28 -7.88 12.15
N THR A 567 -40.49 -7.66 13.20
CA THR A 567 -40.90 -7.95 14.58
C THR A 567 -40.49 -6.78 15.46
N GLU A 568 -41.53 -6.19 16.04
CA GLU A 568 -41.53 -5.13 17.03
C GLU A 568 -40.82 -5.52 18.33
N ASN A 569 -40.27 -4.48 18.96
CA ASN A 569 -39.99 -4.37 20.38
C ASN A 569 -41.16 -4.89 21.25
N LYS A 570 -40.81 -5.63 22.31
CA LYS A 570 -41.52 -5.56 23.58
C LYS A 570 -40.57 -5.92 24.73
N ASP A 571 -40.27 -4.88 25.51
CA ASP A 571 -39.82 -4.99 26.89
C ASP A 571 -40.80 -5.85 27.71
N ARG A 572 -40.25 -6.69 28.61
CA ARG A 572 -40.62 -6.69 30.04
C ARG A 572 -39.80 -7.72 30.85
N ASN A 573 -39.31 -7.19 31.98
CA ASN A 573 -38.72 -7.78 33.18
C ASN A 573 -37.25 -8.17 33.17
#